data_AF-A0A3D8YGP4-F1
#
_entry.id   AF-A0A3D8YGP4-F1
#
_cell.length_a   1.000
_cell.length_b   1.000
_cell.length_c   1.000
_cell.angle_alpha   90.00
_cell.angle_beta   90.00
_cell.angle_gamma   90.00
#
_symmetry.space_group_name_H-M   'P 1'
#
loop_
_entity.id
_entity.type
_entity.pdbx_description
1 polymer ?
#
loop_
_entity_poly.entity_id
_entity_poly.type
_entity_poly.pdbx_seq_one_letter_code
_entity_poly.pdbx_strand_id
1 'polypeptide(L)'
;MQRSDKLLYSAQIADRIRLIMEILGLELSGFSEFTQISESHLYAILNGKRKLTRNIAEKIGEKLDFDGWKIQQLDHKIPMSIRRATELSRFYIENKDVLEFFVNTKDERKASHFIEFGLIKAKVFDEPKYIWEIRQICSEAKRNYKSKDLSQLLLYLTEKGKLKKEKRPLKRRDGTFTENRLVYVFFKPDFKA
;
A
#
# COMPACT_ATOMS: atom_id res chain seq x y z
N MET A 1 16.31 5.77 -37.45
CA MET A 1 16.27 5.61 -35.98
C MET A 1 16.60 4.15 -35.67
N GLN A 2 17.76 3.90 -35.05
CA GLN A 2 18.24 2.54 -34.79
C GLN A 2 17.45 1.90 -33.64
N ARG A 3 17.44 0.57 -33.54
CA ARG A 3 16.69 -0.18 -32.53
C ARG A 3 17.06 0.21 -31.08
N SER A 4 18.31 0.62 -30.87
CA SER A 4 18.84 1.19 -29.62
C SER A 4 18.13 2.49 -29.22
N ASP A 5 18.00 3.44 -30.15
CA ASP A 5 17.39 4.75 -29.90
C ASP A 5 15.91 4.62 -29.49
N LYS A 6 15.21 3.63 -30.07
CA LYS A 6 13.81 3.36 -29.76
C LYS A 6 13.62 2.78 -28.36
N LEU A 7 14.54 1.93 -27.91
CA LEU A 7 14.51 1.37 -26.55
C LEU A 7 14.81 2.46 -25.51
N LEU A 8 15.79 3.32 -25.79
CA LEU A 8 16.14 4.46 -24.94
C LEU A 8 14.96 5.44 -24.81
N TYR A 9 14.34 5.82 -25.92
CA TYR A 9 13.16 6.70 -25.91
C TYR A 9 12.00 6.11 -25.09
N SER A 10 11.68 4.83 -25.29
CA SER A 10 10.59 4.18 -24.54
C SER A 10 10.88 4.13 -23.03
N ALA A 11 12.14 3.90 -22.63
CA ALA A 11 12.53 3.92 -21.23
C ALA A 11 12.35 5.33 -20.62
N GLN A 12 12.78 6.38 -21.32
CA GLN A 12 12.63 7.76 -20.86
C GLN A 12 11.15 8.18 -20.76
N ILE A 13 10.29 7.71 -21.67
CA ILE A 13 8.84 7.92 -21.56
C ILE A 13 8.27 7.19 -20.34
N ALA A 14 8.70 5.96 -20.08
CA ALA A 14 8.28 5.24 -18.88
C ALA A 14 8.67 5.99 -17.61
N ASP A 15 9.89 6.53 -17.54
CA ASP A 15 10.36 7.32 -16.40
C ASP A 15 9.56 8.62 -16.22
N ARG A 16 9.15 9.27 -17.30
CA ARG A 16 8.25 10.43 -17.23
C ARG A 16 6.88 10.08 -16.66
N ILE A 17 6.30 8.94 -17.05
CA ILE A 17 5.02 8.48 -16.49
C ILE A 17 5.20 8.15 -14.99
N ARG A 18 6.30 7.50 -14.60
CA ARG A 18 6.62 7.26 -13.18
C ARG A 18 6.74 8.56 -12.39
N LEU A 19 7.42 9.55 -12.94
CA LEU A 19 7.54 10.88 -12.33
C LEU A 19 6.16 11.53 -12.15
N ILE A 20 5.29 11.45 -13.15
CA ILE A 20 3.91 11.93 -13.03
C ILE A 20 3.20 11.21 -11.87
N MET A 21 3.22 9.88 -11.85
CA MET A 21 2.61 9.09 -10.77
C MET A 21 3.14 9.48 -9.38
N GLU A 22 4.44 9.70 -9.26
CA GLU A 22 5.10 10.15 -8.03
C GLU A 22 4.62 11.53 -7.60
N ILE A 23 4.58 12.52 -8.51
CA ILE A 23 4.07 13.87 -8.22
C ILE A 23 2.63 13.82 -7.72
N LEU A 24 1.81 12.96 -8.32
CA LEU A 24 0.41 12.78 -7.95
C LEU A 24 0.23 11.95 -6.67
N GLY A 25 1.26 11.23 -6.22
CA GLY A 25 1.18 10.32 -5.08
C GLY A 25 0.34 9.07 -5.35
N LEU A 26 0.24 8.63 -6.61
CA LEU A 26 -0.60 7.50 -7.03
C LEU A 26 0.23 6.25 -7.36
N GLU A 27 -0.25 5.09 -6.91
CA GLU A 27 0.21 3.78 -7.39
C GLU A 27 -0.38 3.51 -8.79
N LEU A 28 0.08 2.45 -9.46
CA LEU A 28 -0.36 2.12 -10.83
C LEU A 28 -1.88 1.94 -10.94
N SER A 29 -2.51 1.24 -9.99
CA SER A 29 -3.95 1.04 -9.96
C SER A 29 -4.71 2.36 -9.77
N GLY A 30 -4.22 3.24 -8.89
CA GLY A 30 -4.80 4.57 -8.70
C GLY A 30 -4.64 5.47 -9.92
N PHE A 31 -3.47 5.42 -10.58
CA PHE A 31 -3.23 6.16 -11.82
C PHE A 31 -4.08 5.64 -12.98
N SER A 32 -4.29 4.32 -13.06
CA SER A 32 -5.20 3.67 -13.99
C SER A 32 -6.63 4.18 -13.82
N GLU A 33 -7.15 4.13 -12.59
CA GLU A 33 -8.50 4.60 -12.28
C GLU A 33 -8.63 6.11 -12.55
N PHE A 34 -7.66 6.91 -12.11
CA PHE A 34 -7.67 8.36 -12.30
C PHE A 34 -7.71 8.78 -13.77
N THR A 35 -6.90 8.12 -14.61
CA THR A 35 -6.77 8.44 -16.04
C THR A 35 -7.76 7.69 -16.93
N GLN A 36 -8.50 6.73 -16.38
CA GLN A 36 -9.39 5.83 -17.13
C GLN A 36 -8.65 5.09 -18.26
N ILE A 37 -7.39 4.76 -18.03
CA ILE A 37 -6.55 3.95 -18.92
C ILE A 37 -6.31 2.62 -18.20
N SER A 38 -6.55 1.50 -18.87
CA SER A 38 -6.41 0.20 -18.20
C SER A 38 -5.00 -0.03 -17.65
N GLU A 39 -4.94 -0.63 -16.46
CA GLU A 39 -3.70 -0.97 -15.76
C GLU A 39 -2.75 -1.80 -16.65
N SER A 40 -3.29 -2.77 -17.41
CA SER A 40 -2.50 -3.58 -18.34
C SER A 40 -1.86 -2.77 -19.46
N HIS A 41 -2.53 -1.71 -19.93
CA HIS A 41 -1.99 -0.82 -20.95
C HIS A 41 -0.90 0.07 -20.38
N LEU A 42 -1.14 0.69 -19.22
CA LEU A 42 -0.14 1.50 -18.51
C LEU A 42 1.09 0.65 -18.17
N TYR A 43 0.90 -0.55 -17.65
CA TYR A 43 1.98 -1.50 -17.36
C TYR A 43 2.81 -1.85 -18.60
N ALA A 44 2.16 -2.04 -19.75
CA ALA A 44 2.87 -2.30 -21.00
C ALA A 44 3.69 -1.09 -21.48
N ILE A 45 3.22 0.14 -21.25
CA ILE A 45 3.96 1.37 -21.57
C ILE A 45 5.16 1.51 -20.61
N LEU A 46 4.96 1.34 -19.31
CA LEU A 46 6.00 1.44 -18.28
C LEU A 46 7.13 0.42 -18.47
N ASN A 47 6.83 -0.74 -19.06
CA ASN A 47 7.81 -1.76 -19.40
C ASN A 47 8.40 -1.61 -20.81
N GLY A 48 8.09 -0.51 -21.52
CA GLY A 48 8.56 -0.25 -22.88
C GLY A 48 8.01 -1.22 -23.95
N LYS A 49 7.02 -2.05 -23.60
CA LYS A 49 6.38 -3.01 -24.52
C LYS A 49 5.35 -2.33 -25.44
N ARG A 50 4.83 -1.18 -25.03
CA ARG A 50 3.93 -0.33 -25.85
C ARG A 50 4.43 1.11 -25.88
N LYS A 51 4.17 1.79 -27.00
CA LYS A 51 4.45 3.22 -27.15
C LYS A 51 3.31 4.03 -26.49
N LEU A 52 3.67 5.11 -25.81
CA LEU A 52 2.71 6.14 -25.41
C LEU A 52 2.18 6.84 -26.68
N THR A 53 0.89 6.66 -26.98
CA THR A 53 0.25 7.32 -28.13
C THR A 53 -0.18 8.74 -27.75
N ARG A 54 -0.36 9.61 -28.76
CA ARG A 54 -0.87 10.97 -28.54
C ARG A 54 -2.18 10.96 -27.76
N ASN A 55 -3.14 10.14 -28.17
CA ASN A 55 -4.43 10.02 -27.49
C ASN A 55 -4.29 9.68 -25.99
N ILE A 56 -3.40 8.74 -25.65
CA ILE A 56 -3.16 8.38 -24.23
C ILE A 56 -2.50 9.55 -23.49
N ALA A 57 -1.55 10.23 -24.12
CA ALA A 57 -0.89 11.38 -23.52
C ALA A 57 -1.87 12.55 -23.28
N GLU A 58 -2.77 12.83 -24.24
CA GLU A 58 -3.83 13.84 -24.08
C GLU A 58 -4.79 13.48 -22.94
N LYS A 59 -5.24 12.22 -22.85
CA LYS A 59 -6.07 11.78 -21.71
C LYS A 59 -5.43 12.01 -20.35
N ILE A 60 -4.12 11.73 -20.24
CA ILE A 60 -3.37 12.01 -19.02
C ILE A 60 -3.30 13.53 -18.79
N GLY A 61 -3.00 14.31 -19.83
CA GLY A 61 -2.92 15.76 -19.77
C GLY A 61 -4.22 16.43 -19.31
N GLU A 62 -5.36 16.04 -19.89
CA GLU A 62 -6.70 16.54 -19.54
C GLU A 62 -6.99 16.39 -18.05
N LYS A 63 -6.64 15.25 -17.45
CA LYS A 63 -6.82 15.00 -16.01
C LYS A 63 -5.91 15.86 -15.13
N LEU A 64 -4.85 16.40 -15.69
CA LEU A 64 -3.80 17.11 -14.98
C LEU A 64 -3.80 18.62 -15.21
N ASP A 65 -4.81 19.14 -15.93
CA ASP A 65 -4.83 20.52 -16.42
C ASP A 65 -3.51 20.85 -17.15
N PHE A 66 -3.00 19.89 -17.93
CA PHE A 66 -1.70 19.91 -18.58
C PHE A 66 -1.80 19.47 -20.05
N ASP A 67 -0.91 19.99 -20.88
CA ASP A 67 -0.92 19.70 -22.31
C ASP A 67 -0.31 18.32 -22.58
N GLY A 68 -1.10 17.35 -23.01
CA GLY A 68 -0.71 15.93 -23.03
C GLY A 68 0.45 15.64 -23.96
N TRP A 69 0.55 16.29 -25.11
CA TRP A 69 1.68 16.13 -26.03
C TRP A 69 3.04 16.44 -25.36
N LYS A 70 3.09 17.32 -24.36
CA LYS A 70 4.32 17.65 -23.61
C LYS A 70 4.83 16.50 -22.76
N ILE A 71 3.99 15.49 -22.49
CA ILE A 71 4.43 14.25 -21.83
C ILE A 71 5.35 13.46 -22.76
N GLN A 72 5.15 13.54 -24.08
CA GLN A 72 5.99 12.84 -25.07
C GLN A 72 7.29 13.58 -25.42
N GLN A 73 7.40 14.84 -25.01
CA GLN A 73 8.56 15.68 -25.24
C GLN A 73 9.57 15.54 -24.10
N LEU A 74 10.68 14.87 -24.39
CA LEU A 74 11.68 14.54 -23.36
C LEU A 74 12.43 15.76 -22.83
N ASP A 75 12.53 16.82 -23.63
CA ASP A 75 13.11 18.13 -23.30
C ASP A 75 12.17 19.01 -22.46
N HIS A 76 10.86 18.79 -22.55
CA HIS A 76 9.89 19.50 -21.75
C HIS A 76 9.89 19.00 -20.30
N LYS A 77 9.94 19.87 -19.29
CA LYS A 77 9.86 19.43 -17.88
C LYS A 77 8.41 19.21 -17.46
N ILE A 78 8.13 18.11 -16.76
CA ILE A 78 6.83 17.90 -16.11
C ILE A 78 6.74 18.85 -14.90
N PRO A 79 5.80 19.80 -14.85
CA PRO A 79 5.74 20.78 -13.78
C PRO A 79 5.10 20.18 -12.52
N MET A 80 5.57 20.58 -11.34
CA MET A 80 4.97 20.17 -10.06
C MET A 80 3.54 20.68 -9.86
N SER A 81 3.12 21.69 -10.63
CA SER A 81 1.78 22.27 -10.56
C SER A 81 0.67 21.30 -10.92
N ILE A 82 0.95 20.21 -11.66
CA ILE A 82 -0.04 19.16 -11.98
C ILE A 82 -0.66 18.53 -10.73
N ARG A 83 0.03 18.60 -9.57
CA ARG A 83 -0.50 18.14 -8.28
C ARG A 83 -1.68 18.97 -7.77
N ARG A 84 -1.92 20.15 -8.36
CA ARG A 84 -3.04 21.04 -8.01
C ARG A 84 -4.23 20.87 -8.96
N ALA A 85 -4.19 19.89 -9.87
CA ALA A 85 -5.28 19.63 -10.80
C ALA A 85 -6.60 19.39 -10.04
N THR A 86 -7.68 19.97 -10.56
CA THR A 86 -8.99 19.93 -9.88
C THR A 86 -9.50 18.49 -9.79
N GLU A 87 -9.36 17.75 -10.88
CA GLU A 87 -9.77 16.34 -10.98
C GLU A 87 -8.98 15.46 -10.00
N LEU A 88 -7.70 15.74 -9.78
CA LEU A 88 -6.90 15.00 -8.80
C LEU A 88 -7.45 15.19 -7.39
N SER A 89 -7.78 16.43 -7.01
CA SER A 89 -8.34 16.74 -5.70
C SER A 89 -9.66 16.00 -5.45
N ARG A 90 -10.54 15.94 -6.45
CA ARG A 90 -11.79 15.16 -6.39
C ARG A 90 -11.51 13.67 -6.24
N PHE A 91 -10.60 13.12 -7.03
CA PHE A 91 -10.22 11.71 -6.97
C PHE A 91 -9.75 11.29 -5.57
N TYR A 92 -8.93 12.12 -4.91
CA TYR A 92 -8.47 11.88 -3.55
C TYR A 92 -9.62 11.85 -2.52
N ILE A 93 -10.63 12.72 -2.68
CA ILE A 93 -11.78 12.77 -1.78
C ILE A 93 -12.67 11.54 -1.97
N GLU A 94 -12.97 11.20 -3.22
CA GLU A 94 -13.87 10.10 -3.59
C GLU A 94 -13.28 8.72 -3.27
N ASN A 95 -11.96 8.59 -3.35
CA ASN A 95 -11.28 7.30 -3.22
C ASN A 95 -10.43 7.19 -1.97
N LYS A 96 -10.58 8.09 -0.98
CA LYS A 96 -9.76 8.13 0.24
C LYS A 96 -9.61 6.80 0.97
N ASP A 97 -10.62 5.93 0.90
CA ASP A 97 -10.66 4.63 1.57
C ASP A 97 -10.07 3.49 0.71
N VAL A 98 -9.80 3.75 -0.58
CA VAL A 98 -9.19 2.80 -1.52
C VAL A 98 -7.67 2.93 -1.43
N LEU A 99 -7.12 2.37 -0.36
CA LEU A 99 -5.69 2.50 -0.05
C LEU A 99 -4.79 2.09 -1.23
N GLU A 100 -5.20 1.11 -2.04
CA GLU A 100 -4.45 0.60 -3.19
C GLU A 100 -4.00 1.69 -4.18
N PHE A 101 -4.77 2.78 -4.27
CA PHE A 101 -4.55 3.85 -5.23
C PHE A 101 -3.39 4.80 -4.88
N PHE A 102 -2.95 4.86 -3.62
CA PHE A 102 -2.04 5.91 -3.15
C PHE A 102 -0.67 5.37 -2.69
N VAL A 103 0.41 6.08 -3.02
CA VAL A 103 1.80 5.70 -2.66
C VAL A 103 2.02 5.74 -1.14
N ASN A 104 1.45 6.73 -0.45
CA ASN A 104 1.70 6.96 0.98
C ASN A 104 1.02 5.95 1.92
N THR A 105 0.11 5.11 1.41
CA THR A 105 -0.55 4.08 2.21
C THR A 105 0.22 2.76 2.21
N LYS A 106 1.35 2.66 1.49
CA LYS A 106 2.11 1.42 1.34
C LYS A 106 2.66 0.89 2.67
N ASP A 107 3.00 1.78 3.60
CA ASP A 107 3.32 1.39 4.99
C ASP A 107 2.05 1.04 5.78
N GLU A 108 0.94 1.77 5.64
CA GLU A 108 -0.35 1.46 6.29
C GLU A 108 -0.96 0.11 5.86
N ARG A 109 -0.60 -0.36 4.66
CA ARG A 109 -0.95 -1.69 4.15
C ARG A 109 -0.13 -2.82 4.79
N LYS A 110 1.05 -2.54 5.34
CA LYS A 110 1.86 -3.58 6.00
C LYS A 110 1.13 -4.07 7.23
N ALA A 111 1.08 -5.39 7.39
CA ALA A 111 0.55 -6.02 8.60
C ALA A 111 1.23 -5.43 9.85
N SER A 112 2.54 -5.17 9.80
CA SER A 112 3.27 -4.52 10.89
C SER A 112 2.71 -3.16 11.29
N HIS A 113 2.36 -2.32 10.33
CA HIS A 113 1.80 -1.00 10.60
C HIS A 113 0.40 -1.10 11.20
N PHE A 114 -0.45 -1.98 10.68
CA PHE A 114 -1.78 -2.17 11.27
C PHE A 114 -1.72 -2.73 12.68
N ILE A 115 -0.87 -3.73 12.95
CA ILE A 115 -0.71 -4.25 14.31
C ILE A 115 -0.14 -3.16 15.23
N GLU A 116 0.87 -2.41 14.80
CA GLU A 116 1.52 -1.41 15.63
C GLU A 116 0.65 -0.16 15.89
N PHE A 117 0.06 0.40 14.85
CA PHE A 117 -0.69 1.65 14.95
C PHE A 117 -2.20 1.43 15.13
N GLY A 118 -2.72 0.30 14.64
CA GLY A 118 -4.14 -0.05 14.75
C GLY A 118 -4.46 -0.85 16.01
N LEU A 119 -3.65 -1.85 16.40
CA LEU A 119 -3.99 -2.71 17.54
C LEU A 119 -3.24 -2.33 18.83
N ILE A 120 -1.92 -2.10 18.77
CA ILE A 120 -1.15 -1.70 19.96
C ILE A 120 -1.63 -0.35 20.49
N LYS A 121 -1.80 0.68 19.63
CA LYS A 121 -2.33 1.97 20.09
C LYS A 121 -3.77 1.89 20.59
N ALA A 122 -4.63 1.07 19.98
CA ALA A 122 -6.03 0.92 20.37
C ALA A 122 -6.28 0.04 21.61
N LYS A 123 -5.25 -0.15 22.46
CA LYS A 123 -5.36 -0.87 23.74
C LYS A 123 -5.71 -2.36 23.65
N VAL A 124 -5.67 -2.96 22.46
CA VAL A 124 -5.95 -4.41 22.28
C VAL A 124 -4.97 -5.28 23.07
N PHE A 125 -3.72 -4.84 23.20
CA PHE A 125 -2.64 -5.51 23.92
C PHE A 125 -2.45 -5.02 25.35
N ASP A 126 -3.41 -4.26 25.89
CA ASP A 126 -3.42 -3.90 27.33
C ASP A 126 -3.75 -5.13 28.19
N GLU A 127 -4.13 -6.24 27.57
CA GLU A 127 -4.22 -7.56 28.18
C GLU A 127 -3.50 -8.60 27.30
N PRO A 128 -3.07 -9.75 27.86
CA PRO A 128 -2.52 -10.85 27.09
C PRO A 128 -3.51 -11.41 26.08
N LYS A 129 -3.15 -11.34 24.80
CA LYS A 129 -3.96 -11.88 23.69
C LYS A 129 -3.30 -13.08 23.03
N TYR A 130 -4.12 -14.08 22.71
CA TYR A 130 -3.75 -15.23 21.92
C TYR A 130 -3.72 -14.86 20.42
N ILE A 131 -2.89 -15.55 19.63
CA ILE A 131 -2.79 -15.32 18.17
C ILE A 131 -4.16 -15.41 17.48
N TRP A 132 -5.02 -16.34 17.91
CA TRP A 132 -6.34 -16.51 17.29
C TRP A 132 -7.29 -15.35 17.61
N GLU A 133 -7.19 -14.76 18.81
CA GLU A 133 -7.96 -13.57 19.19
C GLU A 133 -7.51 -12.37 18.35
N ILE A 134 -6.20 -12.17 18.21
CA ILE A 134 -5.62 -11.11 17.36
C ILE A 134 -6.07 -11.30 15.91
N ARG A 135 -6.05 -12.53 15.40
CA ARG A 135 -6.49 -12.86 14.04
C ARG A 135 -7.98 -12.56 13.84
N GLN A 136 -8.81 -12.83 14.84
CA GLN A 136 -10.24 -12.52 14.79
C GLN A 136 -10.45 -11.00 14.72
N ILE A 137 -9.78 -10.22 15.57
CA ILE A 137 -9.84 -8.75 15.55
C ILE A 137 -9.38 -8.20 14.19
N CYS A 138 -8.31 -8.75 13.62
CA CYS A 138 -7.87 -8.37 12.28
C CYS A 138 -8.95 -8.67 11.22
N SER A 139 -9.59 -9.84 11.29
CA SER A 139 -10.66 -10.24 10.37
C SER A 139 -11.88 -9.31 10.49
N GLU A 140 -12.26 -8.91 11.70
CA GLU A 140 -13.34 -7.94 11.96
C GLU A 140 -13.02 -6.57 11.35
N ALA A 141 -11.74 -6.17 11.36
CA ALA A 141 -11.23 -4.99 10.65
C ALA A 141 -11.03 -5.20 9.14
N LYS A 142 -11.61 -6.27 8.55
CA LYS A 142 -11.46 -6.65 7.13
C LYS A 142 -10.01 -6.89 6.70
N ARG A 143 -9.11 -7.28 7.62
CA ARG A 143 -7.71 -7.61 7.36
C ARG A 143 -7.42 -9.08 7.67
N ASN A 144 -7.30 -9.88 6.61
CA ASN A 144 -7.08 -11.32 6.75
C ASN A 144 -5.60 -11.69 6.70
N TYR A 145 -5.05 -12.10 7.85
CA TYR A 145 -3.68 -12.60 7.94
C TYR A 145 -3.64 -14.12 8.16
N LYS A 146 -2.68 -14.79 7.52
CA LYS A 146 -2.39 -16.20 7.82
C LYS A 146 -1.77 -16.29 9.22
N SER A 147 -2.10 -17.33 9.97
CA SER A 147 -1.59 -17.50 11.35
C SER A 147 -0.05 -17.52 11.42
N LYS A 148 0.62 -18.05 10.39
CA LYS A 148 2.09 -18.08 10.31
C LYS A 148 2.68 -16.67 10.19
N ASP A 149 2.14 -15.88 9.27
CA ASP A 149 2.62 -14.51 9.00
C ASP A 149 2.37 -13.60 10.19
N LEU A 150 1.19 -13.73 10.82
CA LEU A 150 0.84 -13.00 12.05
C LEU A 150 1.75 -13.40 13.22
N SER A 151 2.04 -14.70 13.38
CA SER A 151 2.96 -15.18 14.41
C SER A 151 4.37 -14.60 14.24
N GLN A 152 4.93 -14.66 13.03
CA GLN A 152 6.24 -14.09 12.71
C GLN A 152 6.27 -12.58 12.98
N LEU A 153 5.21 -11.88 12.60
CA LEU A 153 5.11 -10.45 12.82
C LEU A 153 5.07 -10.09 14.31
N LEU A 154 4.27 -10.79 15.10
CA LEU A 154 4.18 -10.55 16.55
C LEU A 154 5.52 -10.86 17.23
N LEU A 155 6.22 -11.92 16.80
CA LEU A 155 7.57 -12.22 17.28
C LEU A 155 8.55 -11.09 16.95
N TYR A 156 8.55 -10.59 15.72
CA TYR A 156 9.36 -9.43 15.34
C TYR A 156 9.06 -8.18 16.20
N LEU A 157 7.78 -7.92 16.49
CA LEU A 157 7.39 -6.81 17.37
C LEU A 157 7.83 -7.02 18.83
N THR A 158 7.93 -8.28 19.29
CA THR A 158 8.54 -8.58 20.59
C THR A 158 10.06 -8.34 20.61
N GLU A 159 10.76 -8.69 19.53
CA GLU A 159 12.20 -8.43 19.39
C GLU A 159 12.50 -6.93 19.32
N LYS A 160 11.59 -6.13 18.76
CA LYS A 160 11.66 -4.67 18.75
C LYS A 160 11.22 -4.00 20.06
N GLY A 161 10.87 -4.78 21.08
CA GLY A 161 10.45 -4.26 22.39
C GLY A 161 9.08 -3.58 22.41
N LYS A 162 8.29 -3.67 21.33
CA LYS A 162 6.94 -3.07 21.26
C LYS A 162 5.87 -3.94 21.92
N LEU A 163 6.15 -5.23 22.04
CA LEU A 163 5.33 -6.21 22.74
C LEU A 163 6.22 -7.07 23.65
N LYS A 164 5.60 -7.68 24.66
CA LYS A 164 6.15 -8.81 25.40
C LYS A 164 5.38 -10.08 25.02
N LYS A 165 6.01 -11.22 25.27
CA LYS A 165 5.38 -12.54 25.13
C LYS A 165 5.64 -13.38 26.36
N GLU A 166 4.68 -14.22 26.71
CA GLU A 166 4.84 -15.24 27.74
C GLU A 166 4.10 -16.52 27.33
N LYS A 167 4.45 -17.64 27.96
CA LYS A 167 3.77 -18.91 27.71
C LYS A 167 2.56 -19.04 28.65
N ARG A 168 1.37 -19.23 28.09
CA ARG A 168 0.14 -19.56 28.82
C ARG A 168 -0.50 -20.85 28.30
N PRO A 169 -1.31 -21.55 29.12
CA PRO A 169 -2.17 -22.64 28.65
C PRO A 169 -2.97 -22.20 27.43
N LEU A 170 -3.08 -23.08 26.43
CA LEU A 170 -3.84 -22.81 25.21
C LEU A 170 -5.32 -22.63 25.57
N LYS A 171 -5.84 -21.42 25.30
CA LYS A 171 -7.27 -21.11 25.36
C LYS A 171 -7.94 -21.55 24.07
N ARG A 172 -8.97 -22.38 24.18
CA ARG A 172 -9.85 -22.80 23.09
C ARG A 172 -10.89 -21.72 22.80
N ARG A 173 -11.57 -21.84 21.65
CA ARG A 173 -12.60 -20.87 21.22
C ARG A 173 -13.84 -20.86 22.12
N ASP A 174 -14.08 -21.96 22.84
CA ASP A 174 -15.13 -22.09 23.84
C ASP A 174 -14.77 -21.47 25.21
N GLY A 175 -13.57 -20.86 25.33
CA GLY A 175 -13.08 -20.25 26.57
C GLY A 175 -12.37 -21.23 27.52
N THR A 176 -12.35 -22.53 27.23
CA THR A 176 -11.66 -23.52 28.07
C THR A 176 -10.15 -23.52 27.85
N PHE A 177 -9.39 -23.96 28.86
CA PHE A 177 -7.92 -24.01 28.81
C PHE A 177 -7.42 -25.46 28.69
N THR A 178 -6.30 -25.64 28.01
CA THR A 178 -5.64 -26.94 27.85
C THR A 178 -4.42 -27.00 28.77
N GLU A 179 -4.38 -27.97 29.70
CA GLU A 179 -3.27 -28.13 30.65
C GLU A 179 -1.97 -28.59 29.97
N ASN A 180 -2.08 -29.39 28.90
CA ASN A 180 -0.94 -30.06 28.29
C ASN A 180 -0.26 -29.27 27.16
N ARG A 181 -0.73 -28.06 26.85
CA ARG A 181 -0.19 -27.27 25.74
C ARG A 181 -0.07 -25.80 26.09
N LEU A 182 1.17 -25.32 26.12
CA LEU A 182 1.50 -23.91 26.29
C LEU A 182 1.68 -23.24 24.92
N VAL A 183 1.19 -22.01 24.80
CA VAL A 183 1.35 -21.15 23.63
C VAL A 183 1.76 -19.76 24.04
N TYR A 184 2.39 -19.02 23.12
CA TYR A 184 2.70 -17.63 23.35
C TYR A 184 1.43 -16.77 23.30
N VAL A 185 1.28 -15.93 24.32
CA VAL A 185 0.38 -14.78 24.34
C VAL A 185 1.20 -13.50 24.27
N PHE A 186 0.61 -12.44 23.73
CA PHE A 186 1.29 -11.18 23.47
C PHE A 186 0.58 -10.03 24.20
N PHE A 187 1.35 -9.10 24.76
CA PHE A 187 0.84 -7.95 25.53
C PHE A 187 1.83 -6.79 25.49
N LYS A 188 1.41 -5.59 25.92
CA LYS A 188 2.30 -4.41 25.98
C LYS A 188 3.36 -4.53 27.07
N PRO A 189 4.54 -3.90 26.89
CA PRO A 189 5.58 -3.89 27.91
C PRO A 189 5.14 -3.37 29.28
N ASP A 190 4.18 -2.43 29.29
CA ASP A 190 3.72 -1.70 30.49
C ASP A 190 2.54 -2.40 31.20
N PHE A 191 2.08 -3.54 30.67
CA PHE A 191 1.05 -4.34 31.31
C PHE A 191 1.56 -4.84 32.67
N LYS A 192 0.83 -4.49 33.74
CA LYS A 192 0.98 -5.07 35.07
C LYS A 192 -0.11 -6.11 35.24
N ALA A 193 0.30 -7.37 35.41
CA ALA A 193 -0.57 -8.50 35.69
C ALA A 193 -1.24 -8.39 37.06
#